data_AF-A0A957HDC9-F1
#
_entry.id   AF-A0A957HDC9-F1
#
_cell.length_a   1.000
_cell.length_b   1.000
_cell.length_c   1.000
_cell.angle_alpha   90.00
_cell.angle_beta   90.00
_cell.angle_gamma   90.00
#
_symmetry.space_group_name_H-M   'P 1'
#
loop_
_entity.id
_entity.type
_entity.pdbx_description
1 polymer ?
#
loop_
_entity_poly.entity_id
_entity_poly.type
_entity_poly.pdbx_seq_one_letter_code
_entity_poly.pdbx_strand_id
1 'polypeptide(L)' 'MSQNETAKTLTLKPSAPLRATTTVPGDKSISHRAVLLGMLAQGTSYVRGWLAAG' A
#
# COMPACT_ATOMS: atom_id res chain seq x y z
N MET A 1 25.00 5.74 3.91
CA MET A 1 24.03 6.83 3.65
C MET A 1 22.81 6.59 4.52
N SER A 2 22.75 7.31 5.63
CA SER A 2 21.71 7.16 6.66
C SER A 2 20.47 7.95 6.23
N GLN A 3 19.38 7.27 5.89
CA GLN A 3 18.07 7.91 5.68
C GLN A 3 17.45 8.10 7.05
N ASN A 4 17.65 9.26 7.67
CA ASN A 4 16.91 9.66 8.86
C ASN A 4 15.59 10.29 8.39
N GLU A 5 14.57 9.46 8.23
CA GLU A 5 13.23 9.88 7.79
C GLU A 5 12.60 10.76 8.87
N THR A 6 12.41 12.05 8.58
CA THR A 6 11.75 12.98 9.50
C THR A 6 10.30 12.56 9.70
N ALA A 7 9.97 12.10 10.92
CA ALA A 7 8.60 11.76 11.28
C ALA A 7 7.69 12.99 11.12
N LYS A 8 6.75 12.94 10.18
CA LYS A 8 5.76 13.99 9.96
C LYS A 8 4.65 13.88 11.02
N THR A 9 4.45 14.93 11.80
CA THR A 9 3.35 14.99 12.79
C THR A 9 2.02 15.28 12.11
N LEU A 10 1.01 14.45 12.39
CA LEU A 10 -0.37 14.67 11.94
C LEU A 10 -1.20 15.19 13.12
N THR A 11 -1.83 16.36 12.98
CA THR A 11 -2.76 16.91 13.98
C THR A 11 -4.20 16.68 13.52
N LEU A 12 -4.98 15.96 14.32
CA LEU A 12 -6.40 15.69 14.07
C LEU A 12 -7.28 16.66 14.88
N LYS A 13 -8.42 17.07 14.31
CA LYS A 13 -9.45 17.87 14.99
C LYS A 13 -10.72 17.05 15.14
N PRO A 14 -11.52 17.26 16.21
CA PRO A 14 -12.83 16.64 16.32
C PRO A 14 -13.70 16.93 15.08
N SER A 15 -14.47 15.93 14.65
CA SER A 15 -15.42 16.07 13.55
C SER A 15 -16.70 15.30 13.85
N ALA A 16 -17.78 15.62 13.13
CA ALA A 16 -19.01 14.85 13.18
C ALA A 16 -18.77 13.41 12.67
N PRO A 17 -19.65 12.44 13.02
CA PRO A 17 -19.51 11.07 12.55
C PRO A 17 -19.32 10.97 11.03
N LEU A 18 -18.31 10.23 10.59
CA LEU A 18 -18.04 10.04 9.16
C LEU A 18 -19.14 9.20 8.52
N ARG A 19 -19.74 9.73 7.44
CA ARG A 19 -20.69 9.01 6.58
C ARG A 19 -20.13 9.02 5.16
N ALA A 20 -19.48 7.92 4.78
CA ALA A 20 -18.86 7.78 3.47
C ALA A 20 -18.77 6.30 3.07
N THR A 21 -18.52 6.06 1.80
CA THR A 21 -18.17 4.75 1.25
C THR A 21 -16.83 4.87 0.56
N THR A 22 -15.99 3.85 0.71
CA THR A 22 -14.68 3.79 0.05
C THR A 22 -14.36 2.36 -0.33
N THR A 23 -13.35 2.18 -1.16
CA THR A 23 -12.80 0.88 -1.52
C THR A 23 -11.52 0.66 -0.75
N VAL A 24 -11.33 -0.54 -0.22
CA VAL A 24 -10.08 -0.92 0.45
C VAL A 24 -8.99 -1.04 -0.63
N PRO A 25 -7.84 -0.37 -0.47
CA PRO A 25 -6.74 -0.51 -1.42
C PRO A 25 -6.15 -1.93 -1.35
N GLY A 26 -5.29 -2.28 -2.30
CA GLY A 26 -4.58 -3.57 -2.28
C GLY A 26 -3.81 -3.80 -0.98
N ASP A 27 -3.59 -5.06 -0.62
CA ASP A 27 -2.80 -5.39 0.56
C ASP A 27 -1.30 -5.23 0.25
N LYS A 28 -0.57 -4.53 1.15
CA LYS A 28 0.87 -4.27 0.97
C LYS A 28 1.70 -5.56 0.96
N SER A 29 1.37 -6.52 1.82
CA SER A 29 2.14 -7.75 1.96
C SER A 29 1.89 -8.70 0.78
N ILE A 30 0.65 -8.82 0.31
CA ILE A 30 0.27 -9.59 -0.89
C ILE A 30 0.88 -8.94 -2.13
N SER A 31 0.81 -7.61 -2.24
CA SER A 31 1.47 -6.88 -3.32
C SER A 31 2.96 -7.22 -3.30
N HIS A 32 3.70 -6.93 -2.23
CA HIS A 32 5.13 -7.25 -2.17
C HIS A 32 5.43 -8.71 -2.60
N ARG A 33 4.69 -9.68 -2.06
CA ARG A 33 4.87 -11.10 -2.42
C ARG A 33 4.54 -11.40 -3.87
N ALA A 34 3.53 -10.77 -4.46
CA ALA A 34 3.17 -10.98 -5.87
C ALA A 34 4.31 -10.56 -6.81
N VAL A 35 5.04 -9.49 -6.50
CA VAL A 35 6.25 -9.12 -7.25
C VAL A 35 7.35 -10.16 -7.06
N LEU A 36 7.66 -10.55 -5.83
CA LEU A 36 8.70 -11.55 -5.57
C LEU A 36 8.42 -12.89 -6.29
N LEU A 37 7.17 -13.35 -6.25
CA LEU A 37 6.75 -14.57 -6.94
C LEU A 37 6.79 -14.40 -8.46
N GLY A 38 6.36 -13.25 -8.98
CA GLY A 38 6.41 -12.95 -10.41
C GLY A 38 7.85 -12.91 -10.96
N MET A 39 8.82 -12.47 -10.15
CA MET A 39 10.25 -12.49 -10.52
C MET A 39 10.83 -13.91 -10.62
N LEU A 40 10.24 -14.87 -9.91
CA LEU A 40 10.68 -16.28 -9.91
C LEU A 40 9.97 -17.11 -10.98
N ALA A 41 8.81 -16.64 -11.47
CA ALA A 41 8.01 -17.38 -12.42
C ALA A 41 8.58 -17.31 -13.85
N GLN A 42 8.37 -18.37 -14.63
CA GLN A 42 8.67 -18.37 -16.06
C GLN A 42 7.50 -17.76 -16.84
N GLY A 43 7.79 -16.83 -17.76
CA GLY A 43 6.77 -16.14 -18.56
C GLY A 43 6.21 -14.89 -17.88
N THR A 44 4.99 -14.50 -18.24
CA THR A 44 4.37 -13.24 -17.80
C THR A 44 3.33 -13.47 -16.72
N SER A 45 3.45 -12.77 -15.59
CA SER A 45 2.46 -12.76 -14.51
C SER A 45 1.58 -11.51 -14.58
N TYR A 46 0.27 -11.69 -14.42
CA TYR A 46 -0.71 -10.60 -14.42
C TYR A 46 -1.32 -10.44 -13.03
N VAL A 47 -1.09 -9.29 -12.39
CA VAL A 47 -1.56 -8.98 -11.04
C VAL A 47 -2.57 -7.83 -11.10
N ARG A 48 -3.70 -7.97 -10.40
CA ARG A 48 -4.77 -6.95 -10.28
C ARG A 48 -4.97 -6.55 -8.83
N GLY A 49 -5.47 -5.34 -8.59
CA GLY A 49 -5.67 -4.82 -7.24
C GLY A 49 -4.35 -4.60 -6.48
N TRP A 50 -3.26 -4.39 -7.22
CA TRP A 50 -1.94 -4.10 -6.69
C TRP A 50 -1.91 -2.78 -5.91
N LEU A 51 -1.24 -2.77 -4.76
CA LEU A 51 -0.94 -1.55 -4.02
C LEU A 51 0.37 -0.92 -4.53
N ALA A 52 0.27 0.20 -5.25
CA ALA A 52 1.41 0.89 -5.87
C ALA A 52 2.35 1.63 -4.90
N ALA A 53 1.99 1.76 -3.62
CA ALA A 53 2.76 2.52 -2.65
C ALA A 53 2.63 1.92 -1.24
N GLY A 54 3.78 1.75 -0.59
CA GLY A 54 3.91 1.47 0.83
C GLY A 54 5.02 2.34 1.40
#